data_AF-A0A916SQ63-F1
#
_entry.id   AF-A0A916SQ63-F1
#
_cell.length_a   1.000
_cell.length_b   1.000
_cell.length_c   1.000
_cell.angle_alpha   90.00
_cell.angle_beta   90.00
_cell.angle_gamma   90.00
#
_symmetry.space_group_name_H-M   'P 1'
#
loop_
_entity.id
_entity.type
_entity.pdbx_description
1 polymer ?
#
loop_
_entity_poly.entity_id
_entity_poly.type
_entity_poly.pdbx_seq_one_letter_code
_entity_poly.pdbx_strand_id
1 'polypeptide(L)'
;MTECAASLRRAADALQQQMARFCALLVKEAFKTWGDAVSEVREAIDFLRYYANEAERIMAPLALPGQSQGVTHSVTGETNTLRPTARGPWVCISP
;
A
#
# COMPACT_ATOMS: atom_id res chain seq x y z
N MET A 1 -9.91 7.47 -2.40
CA MET A 1 -8.66 6.95 -1.79
C MET A 1 -8.97 5.94 -0.68
N THR A 2 -9.86 6.27 0.27
CA THR A 2 -10.29 5.37 1.36
C THR A 2 -10.81 4.01 0.87
N GLU A 3 -11.49 3.97 -0.27
CA GLU A 3 -12.00 2.72 -0.85
C GLU A 3 -10.88 1.75 -1.28
N CYS A 4 -9.80 2.26 -1.89
CA CYS A 4 -8.65 1.43 -2.28
C CYS A 4 -7.92 0.88 -1.05
N ALA A 5 -7.66 1.73 -0.05
CA ALA A 5 -7.03 1.31 1.21
C ALA A 5 -7.91 0.29 1.95
N ALA A 6 -9.23 0.50 1.99
CA ALA A 6 -10.17 -0.45 2.58
C ALA A 6 -10.17 -1.79 1.82
N SER A 7 -10.05 -1.79 0.49
CA SER A 7 -9.93 -3.02 -0.30
C SER A 7 -8.67 -3.82 0.05
N LEU A 8 -7.53 -3.15 0.24
CA LEU A 8 -6.29 -3.80 0.69
C LEU A 8 -6.45 -4.42 2.10
N ARG A 9 -7.06 -3.70 3.04
CA ARG A 9 -7.35 -4.22 4.40
C ARG A 9 -8.26 -5.46 4.36
N ARG A 10 -9.33 -5.41 3.57
CA ARG A 10 -10.22 -6.58 3.38
C ARG A 10 -9.50 -7.77 2.78
N ALA A 11 -8.59 -7.55 1.82
CA ALA A 11 -7.78 -8.62 1.24
C ALA A 11 -6.83 -9.24 2.29
N ALA A 12 -6.20 -8.41 3.13
CA ALA A 12 -5.36 -8.87 4.23
C ALA A 12 -6.16 -9.73 5.23
N ASP A 13 -7.37 -9.31 5.60
CA ASP A 13 -8.22 -10.06 6.52
C ASP A 13 -8.68 -11.39 5.89
N ALA A 14 -9.01 -11.41 4.61
CA ALA A 14 -9.36 -12.64 3.89
C ALA A 14 -8.18 -13.63 3.80
N LEU A 15 -6.98 -13.15 3.50
CA LEU A 15 -5.75 -13.96 3.52
C LEU A 15 -5.48 -14.54 4.91
N GLN A 16 -5.66 -13.74 5.96
CA GLN A 16 -5.47 -14.18 7.34
C GLN A 16 -6.50 -15.24 7.76
N GLN A 17 -7.76 -15.07 7.38
CA GLN A 17 -8.83 -16.06 7.63
C GLN A 17 -8.56 -17.40 6.92
N GLN A 18 -7.89 -17.35 5.77
CA GLN A 18 -7.55 -18.53 4.97
C GLN A 18 -6.06 -18.92 5.06
N MET A 19 -5.35 -18.48 6.11
CA MET A 19 -3.91 -18.68 6.28
C MET A 19 -3.47 -20.14 6.04
N ALA A 20 -4.16 -21.09 6.69
CA ALA A 20 -3.83 -22.51 6.58
C ALA A 20 -3.97 -23.03 5.13
N ARG A 21 -4.97 -22.56 4.39
CA ARG A 21 -5.20 -22.92 2.99
C ARG A 21 -4.07 -22.42 2.10
N PHE A 22 -3.67 -21.15 2.25
CA PHE A 22 -2.58 -20.58 1.44
C PHE A 22 -1.22 -21.18 1.79
N CYS A 23 -0.95 -21.44 3.08
CA CYS A 23 0.26 -22.15 3.48
C CYS A 23 0.33 -23.55 2.85
N ALA A 24 -0.80 -24.29 2.84
CA ALA A 24 -0.86 -25.61 2.22
C ALA A 24 -0.60 -25.56 0.70
N LEU A 25 -1.08 -24.51 0.00
CA LEU A 25 -0.78 -24.29 -1.41
C LEU A 25 0.71 -24.03 -1.62
N LEU A 26 1.34 -23.16 -0.82
CA LEU A 26 2.77 -22.88 -0.92
C LEU A 26 3.64 -24.13 -0.67
N VAL A 27 3.26 -24.97 0.28
CA VAL A 27 3.94 -26.26 0.51
C VAL A 27 3.75 -27.21 -0.68
N LYS A 28 2.53 -27.31 -1.21
CA LYS A 28 2.19 -28.26 -2.28
C LYS A 28 2.75 -27.87 -3.65
N GLU A 29 2.72 -26.59 -3.97
CA GLU A 29 2.99 -26.08 -5.32
C GLU A 29 4.38 -25.46 -5.45
N ALA A 30 4.84 -24.77 -4.40
CA ALA A 30 6.15 -24.13 -4.36
C ALA A 30 7.18 -24.91 -3.52
N PHE A 31 6.81 -26.09 -2.99
CA PHE A 31 7.67 -26.97 -2.20
C PHE A 31 8.32 -26.30 -0.98
N LYS A 32 7.65 -25.29 -0.42
CA LYS A 32 8.13 -24.56 0.77
C LYS A 32 7.99 -25.41 2.02
N THR A 33 8.85 -25.18 3.01
CA THR A 33 8.61 -25.73 4.34
C THR A 33 7.41 -25.03 4.98
N TRP A 34 6.78 -25.65 5.99
CA TRP A 34 5.65 -25.02 6.69
C TRP A 34 6.02 -23.69 7.34
N GLY A 35 7.24 -23.56 7.86
CA GLY A 35 7.72 -22.30 8.45
C GLY A 35 7.84 -21.19 7.42
N ASP A 36 8.41 -21.51 6.25
CA ASP A 36 8.54 -20.55 5.14
C ASP A 36 7.16 -20.15 4.59
N ALA A 37 6.27 -21.11 4.41
CA ALA A 37 4.92 -20.87 3.92
C ALA A 37 4.13 -19.92 4.84
N VAL A 38 4.20 -20.13 6.16
CA VAL A 38 3.57 -19.22 7.15
C VAL A 38 4.20 -17.83 7.07
N SER A 39 5.53 -17.76 6.96
CA SER A 39 6.24 -16.48 6.92
C SER A 39 5.85 -15.66 5.70
N GLU A 40 5.72 -16.31 4.54
CA GLU A 40 5.38 -15.65 3.29
C GLU A 40 3.93 -15.15 3.22
N VAL A 41 2.98 -15.95 3.72
CA VAL A 41 1.58 -15.48 3.78
C VAL A 41 1.46 -14.30 4.75
N ARG A 42 2.23 -14.30 5.85
CA ARG A 42 2.29 -13.16 6.77
C ARG A 42 2.90 -11.93 6.10
N GLU A 43 3.99 -12.10 5.35
CA GLU A 43 4.59 -11.00 4.60
C GLU A 43 3.61 -10.40 3.58
N ALA A 44 2.86 -11.23 2.86
CA ALA A 44 1.82 -10.76 1.94
C ALA A 44 0.71 -9.96 2.67
N ILE A 45 0.27 -10.42 3.84
CA ILE A 45 -0.69 -9.70 4.69
C ILE A 45 -0.10 -8.37 5.17
N ASP A 46 1.17 -8.37 5.58
CA ASP A 46 1.87 -7.19 6.07
C ASP A 46 2.05 -6.16 4.95
N PHE A 47 2.37 -6.57 3.71
CA PHE A 47 2.42 -5.69 2.55
C PHE A 47 1.08 -4.99 2.29
N LEU A 48 -0.03 -5.75 2.30
CA LEU A 48 -1.37 -5.18 2.08
C LEU A 48 -1.72 -4.13 3.14
N ARG A 49 -1.44 -4.42 4.42
CA ARG A 49 -1.71 -3.50 5.53
C ARG A 49 -0.80 -2.28 5.48
N TYR A 50 0.49 -2.49 5.23
CA TYR A 50 1.48 -1.44 5.10
C TYR A 50 1.11 -0.47 3.98
N TYR A 51 0.83 -0.97 2.77
CA TYR A 51 0.48 -0.12 1.63
C TYR A 51 -0.88 0.55 1.76
N ALA A 52 -1.86 -0.04 2.48
CA ALA A 52 -3.10 0.64 2.81
C ALA A 52 -2.85 1.92 3.64
N ASN A 53 -2.04 1.79 4.70
CA ASN A 53 -1.66 2.91 5.55
C ASN A 53 -0.81 3.94 4.80
N GLU A 54 0.15 3.46 4.02
CA GLU A 54 1.07 4.31 3.28
C GLU A 54 0.34 5.09 2.17
N ALA A 55 -0.61 4.47 1.47
CA ALA A 55 -1.43 5.14 0.48
C ALA A 55 -2.21 6.32 1.09
N GLU A 56 -2.81 6.14 2.26
CA GLU A 56 -3.50 7.23 2.97
C GLU A 56 -2.54 8.35 3.38
N ARG A 57 -1.33 8.00 3.82
CA ARG A 57 -0.29 8.95 4.23
C ARG A 57 0.23 9.79 3.06
N ILE A 58 0.60 9.14 1.96
CA ILE A 58 1.30 9.81 0.84
C ILE A 58 0.33 10.52 -0.11
N MET A 59 -0.91 10.05 -0.23
CA MET A 59 -1.90 10.62 -1.15
C MET A 59 -2.64 11.81 -0.54
N ALA A 60 -2.36 12.15 0.73
CA ALA A 60 -2.88 13.35 1.36
C ALA A 60 -2.36 14.60 0.60
N PRO A 61 -3.24 15.55 0.23
CA PRO A 61 -2.81 16.78 -0.42
C PRO A 61 -1.82 17.56 0.45
N LEU A 62 -0.69 17.96 -0.12
CA LEU A 62 0.33 18.75 0.56
C LEU A 62 0.25 20.22 0.10
N ALA A 63 0.07 21.15 1.04
CA ALA A 63 0.26 22.57 0.76
C ALA A 63 1.75 22.88 0.59
N LEU A 64 2.13 23.57 -0.49
CA LEU A 64 3.54 23.79 -0.83
C LEU A 64 4.21 24.89 0.04
N PRO A 65 5.55 24.82 0.27
CA PRO A 65 6.28 25.82 1.06
C PRO A 65 6.17 27.21 0.44
N GLY A 66 5.89 28.20 1.29
CA GLY A 66 5.39 29.53 0.93
C GLY A 66 4.07 29.88 1.62
N GLN A 67 3.41 28.90 2.27
CA GLN A 67 2.23 29.13 3.11
C GLN A 67 2.44 28.92 4.62
N SER A 68 3.58 28.36 5.09
CA SER A 68 3.85 28.26 6.54
C SER A 68 5.30 28.19 7.00
N GLN A 69 6.30 28.02 6.12
CA GLN A 69 7.72 27.97 6.53
C GLN A 69 8.64 28.64 5.51
N GLY A 70 9.04 29.89 5.77
CA GLY A 70 10.33 30.51 5.42
C GLY A 70 10.82 30.59 3.97
N VAL A 71 10.12 30.02 2.98
CA VAL A 71 10.53 30.03 1.56
C VAL A 71 9.68 31.03 0.80
N THR A 72 10.32 32.12 0.35
CA THR A 72 9.72 33.30 -0.29
C THR A 72 9.45 33.09 -1.79
N HIS A 73 8.65 32.09 -2.16
CA HIS A 73 8.19 31.92 -3.56
C HIS A 73 6.69 31.59 -3.66
N SER A 74 5.85 32.13 -2.77
CA SER A 74 4.41 32.17 -2.96
C SER A 74 3.98 33.56 -3.43
N VAL A 75 3.03 33.62 -4.37
CA VAL A 75 2.39 34.86 -4.80
C VAL A 75 1.14 35.08 -3.97
N THR A 76 0.97 36.28 -3.42
CA THR A 76 -0.20 36.65 -2.62
C THR A 76 -1.48 36.45 -3.43
N GLY A 77 -2.44 35.71 -2.86
CA GLY A 77 -3.74 35.43 -3.50
C GLY A 77 -3.82 34.07 -4.20
N GLU A 78 -2.72 33.34 -4.34
CA GLU A 78 -2.71 32.00 -4.96
C GLU A 78 -2.68 30.87 -3.93
N THR A 79 -3.41 29.78 -4.24
CA THR A 79 -3.40 28.54 -3.47
C THR A 79 -2.71 27.44 -4.27
N ASN A 80 -1.61 26.92 -3.73
CA ASN A 80 -0.79 25.90 -4.39
C ASN A 80 -0.83 24.59 -3.59
N THR A 81 -1.27 23.50 -4.22
CA THR A 81 -1.41 22.18 -3.59
C THR A 81 -0.78 21.09 -4.46
N LEU A 82 0.11 20.30 -3.87
CA LEU A 82 0.65 19.09 -4.49
C LEU A 82 -0.29 17.92 -4.21
N ARG A 83 -0.68 17.21 -5.28
CA ARG A 83 -1.49 16.00 -5.20
C ARG A 83 -0.85 14.91 -6.05
N PRO A 84 -0.51 13.75 -5.48
CA PRO A 84 -0.08 12.62 -6.30
C PRO A 84 -1.27 12.04 -7.06
N THR A 85 -1.01 11.55 -8.27
CA THR A 85 -2.00 10.85 -9.10
C THR A 85 -1.42 9.53 -9.60
N ALA A 86 -2.30 8.60 -9.95
CA ALA A 86 -1.87 7.36 -10.58
C ALA A 86 -1.15 7.66 -11.91
N ARG A 87 -0.13 6.85 -12.23
CA ARG A 87 0.64 6.98 -13.48
C ARG A 87 -0.08 6.36 -14.69
N GLY A 88 -1.07 5.50 -14.46
CA GLY A 88 -1.74 4.72 -15.50
C GLY A 88 -1.54 3.21 -15.31
N PRO A 89 -1.62 2.41 -16.38
CA PRO A 89 -1.45 0.95 -16.33
C PRO A 89 -0.06 0.52 -15.81
N TRP A 90 -0.04 -0.57 -15.05
CA TRP A 90 1.19 -1.22 -14.57
C TRP A 90 1.20 -2.68 -15.01
N VAL A 91 2.39 -3.19 -15.37
CA VAL A 91 2.62 -4.62 -15.60
C VAL A 91 3.33 -5.18 -14.37
N CYS A 92 2.75 -6.22 -13.76
CA CYS A 92 3.32 -6.93 -12.62
C CYS A 92 3.76 -8.32 -13.10
N ILE A 93 5.06 -8.61 -13.03
CA ILE A 93 5.65 -9.92 -13.35
C ILE A 93 6.31 -10.40 -12.07
N SER A 94 5.70 -11.40 -11.43
CA SER A 94 6.28 -12.10 -10.27
C SER A 94 7.22 -13.22 -10.73
N PRO A 95 8.21 -13.61 -9.91
CA PRO A 95 9.09 -14.74 -10.19
C PRO A 95 8.34 -16.08 -10.28
#